data_AF-A0A6G4RDK7-F1
#
_entry.id   AF-A0A6G4RDK7-F1
#
_cell.length_a   1.000
_cell.length_b   1.000
_cell.length_c   1.000
_cell.angle_alpha   90.00
_cell.angle_beta   90.00
_cell.angle_gamma   90.00
#
_symmetry.space_group_name_H-M   'P 1'
#
loop_
_entity.id
_entity.type
_entity.pdbx_description
1 polymer ?
#
loop_
_entity_poly.entity_id
_entity_poly.type
_entity_poly.pdbx_seq_one_letter_code
_entity_poly.pdbx_strand_id
1 'polypeptide(L)'
;MSVAIYIDTKFTLNPQLFRHHGTDLAAAFLYGLREKHNLFETVFLVDQCGYRTSLGRFRLNARVDYTDRNLIEKWFRTLRVCVDRFHTSWVDSRRNGRKYIDKFIHYCNHQRPPQSLNGKTPVDEVRN
;
A
#
# COMPACT_ATOMS: atom_id res chain seq x y z
N MET A 1 5.71 -1.47 7.77
CA MET A 1 4.93 -2.06 6.66
C MET A 1 4.88 -1.07 5.52
N SER A 2 5.04 -1.53 4.28
CA SER A 2 4.86 -0.72 3.06
C SER A 2 3.81 -1.37 2.17
N VAL A 3 3.01 -0.54 1.52
CA VAL A 3 1.94 -0.96 0.61
C VAL A 3 1.71 0.16 -0.40
N ALA A 4 1.28 -0.18 -1.61
CA ALA A 4 0.88 0.79 -2.63
C ALA A 4 -0.63 0.70 -2.85
N ILE A 5 -1.25 1.83 -3.20
CA ILE A 5 -2.69 1.93 -3.44
C ILE A 5 -2.88 2.74 -4.71
N TYR A 6 -3.67 2.23 -5.65
CA TYR A 6 -4.17 3.04 -6.77
C TYR A 6 -5.27 3.95 -6.24
N ILE A 7 -5.11 5.26 -6.44
CA ILE A 7 -6.02 6.25 -5.87
C ILE A 7 -7.39 6.13 -6.52
N ASP A 8 -7.48 5.94 -7.84
CA ASP A 8 -8.77 5.92 -8.53
C ASP A 8 -9.61 4.71 -8.14
N THR A 9 -9.00 3.52 -8.22
CA THR A 9 -9.70 2.25 -7.97
C THR A 9 -9.67 1.81 -6.51
N LYS A 10 -8.92 2.51 -5.65
CA LYS A 10 -8.61 2.11 -4.26
C LYS A 10 -7.95 0.73 -4.15
N PHE A 11 -7.42 0.20 -5.25
CA PHE A 11 -6.85 -1.15 -5.30
C PHE A 11 -5.49 -1.18 -4.59
N THR A 12 -5.36 -2.06 -3.60
CA THR A 12 -4.19 -2.14 -2.72
C THR A 12 -3.26 -3.27 -3.17
N LEU A 13 -1.95 -3.03 -3.21
CA LEU A 13 -0.99 -3.95 -3.80
C LEU A 13 0.38 -4.01 -3.11
N ASN A 14 1.04 -5.15 -3.33
CA ASN A 14 2.38 -5.51 -2.86
C ASN A 14 2.65 -5.27 -1.35
N PRO A 15 1.82 -5.75 -0.42
CA PRO A 15 2.11 -5.60 1.01
C PRO A 15 3.47 -6.18 1.39
N GLN A 16 4.29 -5.39 2.07
CA GLN A 16 5.55 -5.85 2.64
C GLN A 16 5.69 -5.45 4.11
N LEU A 17 6.04 -6.43 4.93
CA LEU A 17 6.33 -6.24 6.36
C LEU A 17 7.85 -6.24 6.59
N PHE A 18 8.37 -5.07 6.90
CA PHE A 18 9.77 -4.84 7.28
C PHE A 18 9.89 -4.70 8.80
N ARG A 19 11.00 -5.20 9.37
CA ARG A 19 11.31 -5.09 10.81
C ARG A 19 11.76 -3.68 11.23
N HIS A 20 12.34 -2.93 10.30
CA HIS A 20 12.88 -1.59 10.53
C HIS A 20 12.30 -0.60 9.51
N HIS A 21 12.58 0.68 9.70
CA HIS A 21 12.29 1.76 8.74
C HIS A 21 13.60 2.29 8.15
N GLY A 22 13.63 2.65 6.87
CA GLY A 22 14.83 3.20 6.22
C GLY A 22 14.74 3.28 4.69
N THR A 23 15.63 4.08 4.09
CA THR A 23 15.68 4.35 2.63
C THR A 23 15.90 3.09 1.80
N ASP A 24 16.71 2.15 2.28
CA ASP A 24 16.98 0.88 1.57
C ASP A 24 15.75 -0.03 1.51
N LEU A 25 14.86 0.07 2.51
CA LEU A 25 13.61 -0.69 2.52
C LEU A 25 12.59 -0.08 1.56
N ALA A 26 12.57 1.25 1.42
CA ALA A 26 11.77 1.92 0.39
C ALA A 26 12.24 1.49 -1.01
N ALA A 27 13.55 1.38 -1.23
CA ALA A 27 14.10 0.90 -2.50
C ALA A 27 13.73 -0.57 -2.77
N ALA A 28 13.87 -1.46 -1.78
CA ALA A 28 13.49 -2.87 -1.90
C ALA A 28 11.98 -3.04 -2.19
N PHE A 29 11.14 -2.21 -1.56
CA PHE A 29 9.71 -2.19 -1.83
C PHE A 29 9.41 -1.81 -3.28
N LEU A 30 9.99 -0.71 -3.77
CA LEU A 30 9.79 -0.22 -5.14
C LEU A 30 10.32 -1.19 -6.19
N TYR A 31 11.46 -1.83 -5.93
CA TYR A 31 11.98 -2.90 -6.79
C TYR A 31 10.96 -4.03 -6.93
N GLY A 32 10.48 -4.58 -5.81
CA GLY A 32 9.48 -5.66 -5.85
C GLY A 32 8.12 -5.22 -6.42
N LEU A 33 7.82 -3.92 -6.40
CA LEU A 33 6.64 -3.34 -7.02
C LEU A 33 6.76 -3.35 -8.55
N ARG A 34 7.90 -2.90 -9.07
CA ARG A 34 8.21 -2.83 -10.50
C ARG A 34 8.27 -4.22 -11.14
N GLU A 35 8.79 -5.21 -10.44
CA GLU A 35 8.85 -6.59 -10.95
C GLU A 35 7.47 -7.20 -11.18
N LYS A 36 6.44 -6.74 -10.45
CA LYS A 36 5.09 -7.31 -10.48
C LYS A 36 4.08 -6.49 -11.25
N HIS A 37 4.36 -5.20 -11.47
CA HIS A 37 3.39 -4.24 -12.01
C HIS A 37 4.07 -3.31 -13.01
N ASN A 38 3.37 -2.97 -14.10
CA ASN A 38 3.83 -1.96 -15.03
C ASN A 38 3.62 -0.56 -14.42
N LEU A 39 4.72 0.11 -14.05
CA LEU A 39 4.71 1.41 -13.37
C LEU A 39 5.11 2.58 -14.28
N PHE A 40 5.22 2.35 -15.60
CA PHE A 40 5.83 3.31 -16.53
C PHE A 40 5.14 4.68 -16.53
N GLU A 41 3.80 4.71 -16.49
CA GLU A 41 3.00 5.94 -16.47
C GLU A 41 2.49 6.31 -15.06
N THR A 42 2.94 5.60 -14.03
CA THR A 42 2.43 5.81 -12.66
C THR A 42 3.15 6.95 -11.96
N VAL A 43 2.38 7.87 -11.37
CA VAL A 43 2.89 8.92 -10.47
C VAL A 43 2.71 8.48 -9.02
N PHE A 44 3.80 8.39 -8.28
CA PHE A 44 3.77 8.02 -6.86
C PHE A 44 3.52 9.24 -5.97
N LEU A 45 2.55 9.11 -5.07
CA LEU A 45 2.36 10.01 -3.93
C LEU A 45 3.13 9.51 -2.72
N VAL A 46 4.01 10.34 -2.16
CA VAL A 46 4.87 9.97 -1.03
C VAL A 46 4.87 11.04 0.06
N ASP A 47 4.79 10.61 1.32
CA ASP A 47 4.70 11.47 2.50
C ASP A 47 6.07 12.00 2.98
N GLN A 48 7.18 11.36 2.58
CA GLN A 48 8.52 11.69 3.09
C GLN A 48 9.62 11.67 2.00
N CYS A 49 10.63 12.51 2.19
CA CYS A 49 11.80 12.63 1.30
C CYS A 49 12.56 11.30 1.09
N GLY A 50 12.56 10.37 2.05
CA GLY A 50 13.24 9.08 1.90
C GLY A 50 12.74 8.25 0.71
N TYR A 51 11.45 8.32 0.39
CA TYR A 51 10.90 7.68 -0.80
C TYR A 51 11.25 8.44 -2.10
N ARG A 52 11.40 9.77 -2.07
CA ARG A 52 11.80 10.55 -3.25
C ARG A 52 13.18 10.13 -3.75
N THR A 53 14.14 9.94 -2.85
CA THR A 53 15.49 9.48 -3.22
C THR A 53 15.43 8.10 -3.88
N SER A 54 14.64 7.17 -3.33
CA SER A 54 14.47 5.84 -3.90
C SER A 54 13.72 5.86 -5.24
N LEU A 55 12.68 6.68 -5.40
CA LEU A 55 11.95 6.84 -6.66
C LEU A 55 12.85 7.38 -7.78
N GLY A 56 13.71 8.36 -7.48
CA GLY A 56 14.70 8.87 -8.42
C GLY A 56 15.67 7.80 -8.91
N ARG A 57 16.13 6.89 -8.03
CA ARG A 57 16.99 5.75 -8.40
C ARG A 57 16.30 4.81 -9.40
N PHE A 58 14.98 4.65 -9.31
CA PHE A 58 14.20 3.79 -10.21
C PHE A 58 13.62 4.52 -11.42
N ARG A 59 13.94 5.81 -11.61
CA ARG A 59 13.37 6.67 -12.66
C ARG A 59 11.83 6.67 -12.65
N LEU A 60 11.23 6.56 -11.46
CA LEU A 60 9.78 6.61 -11.27
C LEU A 60 9.34 8.04 -11.01
N ASN A 61 8.22 8.42 -11.62
CA ASN A 61 7.64 9.76 -11.44
C ASN A 61 7.06 9.90 -10.04
N ALA A 62 7.39 10.99 -9.35
CA ALA A 62 6.96 11.25 -7.98
C ALA A 62 6.40 12.65 -7.86
N ARG A 63 5.22 12.78 -7.25
CA ARG A 63 4.65 14.08 -6.89
C ARG A 63 4.33 14.09 -5.39
N VAL A 64 4.60 15.23 -4.77
CA VAL A 64 4.06 15.50 -3.44
C VAL A 64 2.65 16.04 -3.66
N ASP A 65 1.64 15.28 -3.26
CA ASP A 65 0.24 15.71 -3.31
C ASP A 65 -0.37 15.57 -1.93
N TYR A 66 -0.92 16.68 -1.46
CA TYR A 66 -1.53 16.81 -0.14
C TYR A 66 -3.05 16.64 -0.19
N THR A 67 -3.67 16.61 -1.38
CA THR A 67 -5.12 16.51 -1.56
C THR A 67 -5.61 15.11 -1.22
N ASP A 68 -4.99 14.10 -1.82
CA ASP A 68 -5.33 12.69 -1.56
C ASP A 68 -4.68 12.15 -0.28
N ARG A 69 -3.81 12.95 0.36
CA ARG A 69 -3.14 12.59 1.62
C ARG A 69 -4.14 12.23 2.72
N ASN A 70 -5.22 12.99 2.87
CA ASN A 70 -6.22 12.72 3.91
C ASN A 70 -6.90 11.36 3.70
N LEU A 71 -7.14 10.97 2.44
CA LEU A 71 -7.72 9.66 2.13
C LEU A 71 -6.72 8.54 2.43
N ILE A 72 -5.47 8.71 2.01
CA ILE A 72 -4.37 7.77 2.24
C ILE A 72 -4.12 7.61 3.74
N GLU A 73 -4.06 8.71 4.51
CA GLU A 73 -3.86 8.69 5.96
C GLU A 73 -5.00 8.00 6.71
N LYS A 74 -6.27 8.27 6.34
CA LYS A 74 -7.42 7.56 6.93
C LYS A 74 -7.31 6.06 6.66
N TRP A 75 -6.94 5.68 5.44
CA TRP A 75 -6.72 4.28 5.08
C TRP A 75 -5.60 3.63 5.87
N PHE A 76 -4.43 4.26 5.94
CA PHE A 76 -3.30 3.77 6.72
C PHE A 76 -3.60 3.72 8.21
N ARG A 77 -4.41 4.66 8.73
CA ARG A 77 -4.89 4.62 10.11
C ARG A 77 -5.79 3.40 10.35
N THR A 78 -6.76 3.13 9.47
CA THR A 78 -7.59 1.92 9.58
C THR A 78 -6.75 0.66 9.52
N LEU A 79 -5.83 0.57 8.56
CA LEU A 79 -4.93 -0.56 8.41
C LEU A 79 -4.03 -0.74 9.63
N ARG A 80 -3.48 0.35 10.17
CA ARG A 80 -2.69 0.35 11.41
C ARG A 80 -3.52 -0.17 12.59
N VAL A 81 -4.74 0.33 12.80
CA VAL A 81 -5.61 -0.16 13.88
C VAL A 81 -5.94 -1.65 13.70
N CYS A 82 -6.18 -2.12 12.48
CA CYS A 82 -6.36 -3.55 12.21
C CYS A 82 -5.09 -4.35 12.53
N VAL A 83 -3.91 -3.90 12.10
CA VAL A 83 -2.65 -4.57 12.39
C VAL A 83 -2.33 -4.56 13.89
N ASP A 84 -2.56 -3.44 14.59
CA ASP A 84 -2.29 -3.28 16.02
C ASP A 84 -3.25 -4.14 16.87
N ARG A 85 -4.55 -4.17 16.55
CA ARG A 85 -5.52 -5.07 17.21
C ARG A 85 -5.16 -6.54 17.03
N PHE A 86 -4.54 -6.89 15.91
CA PHE A 86 -4.08 -8.23 15.64
C PHE A 86 -2.71 -8.53 16.28
N HIS A 87 -1.84 -7.54 16.46
CA HIS A 87 -0.56 -7.67 17.15
C HIS A 87 -0.72 -8.12 18.61
N THR A 88 -1.78 -7.64 19.30
CA THR A 88 -2.08 -8.07 20.68
C THR A 88 -2.43 -9.55 20.78
N SER A 89 -2.90 -10.17 19.67
CA SER A 89 -3.32 -11.57 19.68
C SER A 89 -2.17 -12.56 19.48
N TRP A 90 -1.04 -12.15 18.88
CA TRP A 90 0.00 -13.08 18.42
C TRP A 90 1.41 -12.68 18.86
N VAL A 91 2.08 -13.63 19.50
CA VAL A 91 3.51 -13.55 19.86
C VAL A 91 4.37 -13.54 18.60
N ASP A 92 4.79 -12.35 18.14
CA ASP A 92 5.93 -12.04 17.26
C ASP A 92 6.16 -12.82 15.93
N SER A 93 5.24 -13.68 15.49
CA SER A 93 5.46 -14.53 14.31
C SER A 93 5.24 -13.79 12.97
N ARG A 94 6.33 -13.25 12.39
CA ARG A 94 6.34 -12.54 11.09
C ARG A 94 5.60 -13.28 9.96
N ARG A 95 5.77 -14.61 9.87
CA ARG A 95 5.14 -15.44 8.83
C ARG A 95 3.63 -15.27 8.84
N ASN A 96 3.09 -15.16 10.03
CA ASN A 96 1.68 -15.15 10.18
C ASN A 96 1.08 -13.73 10.15
N GLY A 97 1.84 -12.71 10.57
CA GLY A 97 1.52 -11.31 10.26
C GLY A 97 1.42 -11.05 8.75
N ARG A 98 2.32 -11.65 7.95
CA ARG A 98 2.24 -11.57 6.48
C ARG A 98 0.95 -12.21 5.94
N LYS A 99 0.64 -13.45 6.34
CA LYS A 99 -0.60 -14.14 5.94
C LYS A 99 -1.86 -13.32 6.28
N TYR A 100 -1.85 -12.65 7.42
CA TYR A 100 -2.97 -11.80 7.83
C TYR A 100 -3.11 -10.57 6.93
N ILE A 101 -2.01 -9.85 6.68
CA ILE A 101 -2.02 -8.69 5.78
C ILE A 101 -2.49 -9.08 4.38
N ASP A 102 -2.02 -10.23 3.87
CA ASP A 102 -2.46 -10.75 2.57
C ASP A 102 -3.98 -11.01 2.56
N LYS A 103 -4.53 -11.63 3.61
CA LYS A 103 -5.97 -11.84 3.76
C LYS A 103 -6.75 -10.53 3.89
N PHE A 104 -6.23 -9.56 4.63
CA PHE A 104 -6.87 -8.27 4.83
C PHE A 104 -6.95 -7.50 3.51
N ILE A 105 -5.86 -7.46 2.75
CA ILE A 105 -5.83 -6.80 1.44
C ILE A 105 -6.75 -7.52 0.46
N HIS A 106 -6.78 -8.85 0.48
CA HIS A 106 -7.73 -9.62 -0.30
C HIS A 106 -9.18 -9.25 0.05
N TYR A 107 -9.53 -9.18 1.33
CA TYR A 107 -10.84 -8.73 1.78
C TYR A 107 -11.17 -7.31 1.29
N CYS A 108 -10.23 -6.37 1.44
CA CYS A 108 -10.40 -5.00 0.97
C CYS A 108 -10.62 -4.90 -0.55
N ASN A 109 -9.87 -5.67 -1.33
CA ASN A 109 -9.92 -5.59 -2.79
C ASN A 109 -11.11 -6.34 -3.40
N HIS A 110 -11.60 -7.42 -2.76
CA HIS A 110 -12.60 -8.31 -3.36
C HIS A 110 -13.96 -8.28 -2.69
N GLN A 111 -14.07 -7.80 -1.45
CA GLN A 111 -15.30 -7.96 -0.66
C GLN A 111 -15.81 -6.65 -0.08
N ARG A 112 -14.96 -5.62 0.03
CA ARG A 112 -15.32 -4.35 0.65
C ARG A 112 -15.38 -3.23 -0.40
N PRO A 113 -16.57 -2.87 -0.89
CA PRO A 113 -16.72 -1.71 -1.75
C PRO A 113 -16.45 -0.41 -0.96
N PRO A 114 -15.46 0.40 -1.36
CA PRO A 114 -15.28 1.73 -0.81
C PRO A 114 -16.48 2.60 -1.16
N GLN A 115 -16.84 3.51 -0.26
CA GLN A 115 -17.94 4.45 -0.50
C GLN A 115 -17.74 5.31 -1.77
N SER A 116 -16.48 5.51 -2.19
CA SER A 116 -16.14 6.25 -3.41
C SER A 116 -16.34 5.46 -4.71
N LEU A 117 -16.53 4.14 -4.66
CA LEU A 117 -16.68 3.29 -5.84
C LEU A 117 -18.13 2.88 -6.11
N ASN A 118 -19.11 3.61 -5.57
CA ASN A 118 -20.55 3.39 -5.83
C ASN A 118 -21.01 1.92 -5.67
N GLY A 119 -20.47 1.22 -4.67
CA GLY A 119 -20.82 -0.18 -4.40
C GLY A 119 -19.99 -1.23 -5.14
N LYS A 120 -19.09 -0.83 -6.04
CA LYS A 120 -18.13 -1.74 -6.69
C LYS A 120 -16.91 -2.00 -5.82
N THR A 121 -16.32 -3.19 -5.94
CA THR A 121 -15.07 -3.50 -5.28
C THR A 121 -13.88 -2.97 -6.06
N PRO A 122 -12.71 -2.74 -5.42
CA PRO A 122 -11.52 -2.31 -6.14
C PRO A 122 -11.11 -3.23 -7.29
N VAL A 123 -11.38 -4.53 -7.18
CA VAL A 123 -11.12 -5.50 -8.26
C VAL A 123 -12.06 -5.30 -9.44
N ASP A 124 -13.32 -4.95 -9.19
CA ASP A 124 -14.29 -4.69 -10.26
C ASP A 124 -13.90 -3.44 -11.05
N GLU A 125 -13.40 -2.40 -10.39
CA GLU A 125 -12.97 -1.17 -11.07
C GLU A 125 -11.67 -1.33 -11.84
N VAL A 126 -10.76 -2.22 -11.42
CA VAL A 126 -9.54 -2.51 -12.20
C VAL A 126 -9.83 -3.36 -13.44
N ARG A 127 -10.95 -4.10 -13.44
CA ARG A 127 -11.35 -5.01 -14.54
C ARG A 127 -12.22 -4.36 -15.61
N ASN A 128 -12.80 -3.20 -15.34
CA ASN A 128 -13.57 -2.40 -16.30
C ASN A 128 -12.65 -1.47 -17.11
#